data_AF-A0A8T6LVB8-F1
#
_entry.id   AF-A0A8T6LVB8-F1
#
_cell.length_a   1.000
_cell.length_b   1.000
_cell.length_c   1.000
_cell.angle_alpha   90.00
_cell.angle_beta   90.00
_cell.angle_gamma   90.00
#
_symmetry.space_group_name_H-M   'P 1'
#
loop_
_entity.id
_entity.type
_entity.pdbx_description
1 polymer ?
#
loop_
_entity_poly.entity_id
_entity_poly.type
_entity_poly.pdbx_seq_one_letter_code
_entity_poly.pdbx_strand_id
1 'polypeptide(L)'
;MLGDTMPWFLPLFVFGLFGWIFYESIEKFAIRKNTDLWKKALAVVRWLPPVQLFWMLSNRIFSLVQRDLMYLEVAQYLGPGDFSFTDLKLLITGDGGSELLALTVVLFALYSERLPSLAKGRDDFRLRFRNRLMMFTGLLLITSSAVLFPESAYYSPSTLPTTPIGAIPAWATIVPLVFFSSLTMFGGELFAVSTLFFAGDNFQTLARRARYKVLIIAFSAIIWLSFTLHNHENWSQQI
;
A
#
# COMPACT_ATOMS: atom_id res chain seq x y z
N MET A 1 -15.24 -5.21 14.58
CA MET A 1 -14.42 -4.88 13.40
C MET A 1 -13.20 -5.82 13.31
N LEU A 2 -12.41 -5.78 12.23
CA LEU A 2 -11.30 -6.74 11.99
C LEU A 2 -10.26 -6.75 13.13
N GLY A 3 -9.98 -5.59 13.73
CA GLY A 3 -9.07 -5.46 14.87
C GLY A 3 -9.62 -6.08 16.16
N ASP A 4 -10.93 -6.15 16.34
CA ASP A 4 -11.52 -6.78 17.54
C ASP A 4 -11.57 -8.31 17.39
N THR A 5 -11.84 -8.80 16.19
CA THR A 5 -11.89 -10.25 15.91
C THR A 5 -10.50 -10.85 15.76
N MET A 6 -9.54 -10.07 15.24
CA MET A 6 -8.16 -10.49 15.01
C MET A 6 -7.18 -9.38 15.43
N PRO A 7 -6.98 -9.13 16.74
CA PRO A 7 -6.11 -8.05 17.23
C PRO A 7 -4.63 -8.20 16.82
N TRP A 8 -4.22 -9.42 16.51
CA TRP A 8 -2.87 -9.74 16.03
C TRP A 8 -2.68 -9.45 14.54
N PHE A 9 -3.74 -9.09 13.80
CA PHE A 9 -3.68 -8.98 12.34
C PHE A 9 -2.77 -7.83 11.86
N LEU A 10 -2.93 -6.62 12.43
CA LEU A 10 -2.07 -5.47 12.11
C LEU A 10 -0.62 -5.70 12.57
N PRO A 11 -0.34 -6.18 13.81
CA PRO A 11 1.01 -6.58 14.20
C PRO A 11 1.64 -7.59 13.24
N LEU A 12 0.89 -8.61 12.80
CA LEU A 12 1.37 -9.61 11.85
C LEU A 12 1.73 -8.97 10.50
N PHE A 13 0.96 -7.99 10.04
CA PHE A 13 1.28 -7.24 8.82
C PHE A 13 2.60 -6.48 8.96
N VAL A 14 2.81 -5.79 10.08
CA VAL A 14 4.08 -5.12 10.38
C VAL A 14 5.25 -6.11 10.41
N PHE A 15 5.09 -7.27 11.06
CA PHE A 15 6.12 -8.33 11.04
C PHE A 15 6.39 -8.88 9.63
N GLY A 16 5.36 -9.01 8.80
CA GLY A 16 5.50 -9.38 7.39
C GLY A 16 6.33 -8.37 6.60
N LEU A 17 6.09 -7.07 6.81
CA LEU A 17 6.88 -6.01 6.20
C LEU A 17 8.33 -5.98 6.74
N PHE A 18 8.55 -6.27 8.03
CA PHE A 18 9.90 -6.46 8.58
C PHE A 18 10.61 -7.63 7.90
N GLY A 19 9.89 -8.72 7.66
CA GLY A 19 10.39 -9.86 6.88
C GLY A 19 10.81 -9.45 5.46
N TRP A 20 10.10 -8.49 4.83
CA TRP A 20 10.48 -7.94 3.53
C TRP A 20 11.76 -7.10 3.57
N ILE A 21 11.97 -6.29 4.62
CA ILE A 21 13.20 -5.50 4.81
C ILE A 21 14.43 -6.41 4.83
N PHE A 22 14.34 -7.54 5.53
CA PHE A 22 15.44 -8.49 5.68
C PHE A 22 15.37 -9.70 4.72
N TYR A 23 14.52 -9.63 3.70
CA TYR A 23 14.21 -10.79 2.85
C TYR A 23 15.45 -11.39 2.19
N GLU A 24 16.36 -10.56 1.66
CA GLU A 24 17.60 -11.03 1.03
C GLU A 24 18.48 -11.84 2.00
N SER A 25 18.55 -11.42 3.26
CA SER A 25 19.31 -12.11 4.32
C SER A 25 18.66 -13.45 4.69
N ILE A 26 17.32 -13.47 4.80
CA ILE A 26 16.54 -14.68 5.09
C ILE A 26 16.67 -15.68 3.93
N GLU A 27 16.59 -15.22 2.69
CA GLU A 27 16.75 -16.04 1.49
C GLU A 27 18.13 -16.70 1.44
N LYS A 28 19.21 -15.94 1.68
CA LYS A 28 20.58 -16.49 1.75
C LYS A 28 20.72 -17.53 2.86
N PHE A 29 20.09 -17.31 4.01
CA PHE A 29 20.09 -18.27 5.11
C PHE A 29 19.33 -19.56 4.76
N ALA A 30 18.14 -19.43 4.17
CA ALA A 30 17.31 -20.54 3.71
C ALA A 30 18.03 -21.42 2.68
N ILE A 31 18.71 -20.80 1.71
CA ILE A 31 19.50 -21.51 0.69
C ILE A 31 20.62 -22.32 1.34
N ARG A 32 21.33 -21.78 2.33
CA ARG A 32 22.40 -22.50 3.06
C ARG A 32 21.88 -23.71 3.83
N LYS A 33 20.65 -23.65 4.36
CA LYS A 33 20.03 -24.76 5.11
C LYS A 33 19.42 -25.83 4.19
N ASN A 34 19.14 -25.50 2.93
CA ASN A 34 18.65 -26.39 1.86
C ASN A 34 17.56 -27.40 2.30
N THR A 35 16.62 -26.97 3.14
CA THR A 35 15.53 -27.79 3.67
C THR A 35 14.19 -27.26 3.18
N ASP A 36 13.24 -28.16 2.87
CA ASP A 36 11.96 -27.77 2.27
C ASP A 36 11.11 -26.90 3.20
N LEU A 37 11.29 -27.02 4.52
CA LEU A 37 10.68 -26.13 5.51
C LEU A 37 11.07 -24.66 5.28
N TRP A 38 12.35 -24.38 5.02
CA TRP A 38 12.84 -23.02 4.80
C TRP A 38 12.36 -22.43 3.47
N LYS A 39 12.22 -23.26 2.42
CA LYS A 39 11.62 -22.84 1.15
C LYS A 39 10.17 -22.41 1.33
N LYS A 40 9.38 -23.19 2.10
CA LYS A 40 8.00 -22.85 2.45
C LYS A 40 7.92 -21.58 3.29
N ALA A 41 8.75 -21.46 4.33
CA ALA A 41 8.81 -20.27 5.18
C ALA A 41 9.12 -19.01 4.37
N LEU A 42 10.06 -19.08 3.42
CA LEU A 42 10.38 -17.96 2.53
C LEU A 42 9.18 -17.54 1.67
N ALA A 43 8.46 -18.52 1.12
CA ALA A 43 7.24 -18.26 0.35
C ALA A 43 6.16 -17.59 1.21
N VAL A 44 5.99 -18.02 2.48
CA VAL A 44 5.06 -17.41 3.43
C VAL A 44 5.45 -15.96 3.71
N VAL A 45 6.71 -15.68 4.08
CA VAL A 45 7.17 -14.30 4.34
C VAL A 45 6.97 -13.39 3.11
N ARG A 46 7.24 -13.92 1.91
CA ARG A 46 7.05 -13.18 0.66
C ARG A 46 5.58 -12.81 0.43
N TRP A 47 4.65 -13.74 0.64
CA TRP A 47 3.23 -13.57 0.34
C TRP A 47 2.39 -13.06 1.52
N LEU A 48 2.97 -12.93 2.72
CA LEU A 48 2.24 -12.52 3.90
C LEU A 48 1.62 -11.10 3.74
N PRO A 49 2.38 -10.04 3.40
CA PRO A 49 1.80 -8.71 3.21
C PRO A 49 0.67 -8.61 2.16
N PRO A 50 0.80 -9.12 0.92
CA PRO A 50 -0.29 -9.02 -0.07
C PRO A 50 -1.52 -9.83 0.32
N VAL A 51 -1.34 -11.01 0.93
CA VAL A 51 -2.47 -11.84 1.37
C VAL A 51 -3.26 -11.14 2.47
N GLN A 52 -2.57 -10.49 3.41
CA GLN A 52 -3.24 -9.72 4.46
C GLN A 52 -4.01 -8.52 3.90
N LEU A 53 -3.41 -7.74 3.00
CA LEU A 53 -4.09 -6.60 2.37
C LEU A 53 -5.31 -7.06 1.55
N PHE A 54 -5.18 -8.19 0.83
CA PHE A 54 -6.30 -8.78 0.11
C PHE A 54 -7.43 -9.21 1.05
N TRP A 55 -7.10 -9.78 2.21
CA TRP A 55 -8.06 -10.16 3.24
C TRP A 55 -8.79 -8.94 3.83
N MET A 56 -8.05 -7.86 4.13
CA MET A 56 -8.64 -6.59 4.63
C MET A 56 -9.66 -6.03 3.64
N LEU A 57 -9.29 -5.95 2.36
CA LEU A 57 -10.17 -5.48 1.29
C LEU A 57 -11.39 -6.38 1.11
N SER A 58 -11.20 -7.70 1.15
CA SER A 58 -12.31 -8.66 1.01
C SER A 58 -13.33 -8.50 2.14
N ASN A 59 -12.83 -8.36 3.37
CA ASN A 59 -13.67 -8.13 4.54
C ASN A 59 -14.43 -6.79 4.44
N ARG A 60 -13.79 -5.74 3.94
CA ARG A 60 -14.41 -4.43 3.71
C ARG A 60 -15.46 -4.45 2.61
N ILE A 61 -15.20 -5.15 1.51
CA ILE A 61 -16.18 -5.36 0.43
C ILE A 61 -17.40 -6.09 1.00
N PHE A 62 -17.19 -7.13 1.81
CA PHE A 62 -18.28 -7.88 2.43
C PHE A 62 -19.10 -7.01 3.37
N SER A 63 -18.46 -6.20 4.23
CA SER A 63 -19.18 -5.28 5.13
C SER A 63 -19.99 -4.22 4.37
N LEU A 64 -19.49 -3.74 3.22
CA LEU A 64 -20.21 -2.79 2.37
C LEU A 64 -21.42 -3.45 1.68
N VAL A 65 -21.24 -4.63 1.11
CA VAL A 65 -22.31 -5.39 0.43
C VAL A 65 -23.42 -5.77 1.41
N GLN A 66 -23.06 -6.12 2.65
CA GLN A 66 -24.04 -6.46 3.69
C GLN A 66 -24.58 -5.24 4.44
N ARG A 67 -24.04 -4.04 4.20
CA ARG A 67 -24.26 -2.84 5.00
C ARG A 67 -24.19 -3.13 6.51
N ASP A 68 -23.14 -3.83 6.92
CA ASP A 68 -22.93 -4.20 8.31
C ASP A 68 -22.61 -2.97 9.16
N LEU A 69 -23.58 -2.54 9.97
CA LEU A 69 -23.47 -1.38 10.86
C LEU A 69 -22.48 -1.59 12.01
N MET A 70 -21.97 -2.81 12.22
CA MET A 70 -20.87 -3.08 13.15
C MET A 70 -19.52 -2.60 12.60
N TYR A 71 -19.45 -2.18 11.33
CA TYR A 71 -18.30 -1.51 10.75
C TYR A 71 -18.47 0.00 10.81
N LEU A 72 -17.50 0.68 11.44
CA LEU A 72 -17.53 2.12 11.64
C LEU A 72 -17.75 2.91 10.34
N GLU A 73 -17.05 2.55 9.27
CA GLU A 73 -17.15 3.22 7.97
C GLU A 73 -18.56 3.12 7.36
N VAL A 74 -19.21 1.95 7.50
CA VAL A 74 -20.58 1.74 7.02
C VAL A 74 -21.56 2.54 7.89
N ALA A 75 -21.40 2.50 9.21
CA ALA A 75 -22.25 3.24 10.14
C ALA A 75 -22.12 4.77 9.97
N GLN A 76 -20.91 5.28 9.72
CA GLN A 76 -20.65 6.72 9.56
C GLN A 76 -21.23 7.30 8.27
N TYR A 77 -21.12 6.58 7.14
CA TYR A 77 -21.36 7.15 5.82
C TYR A 77 -22.58 6.60 5.09
N LEU A 78 -22.99 5.35 5.37
CA LEU A 78 -24.07 4.68 4.63
C LEU A 78 -25.33 4.53 5.48
N GLY A 79 -25.19 4.10 6.73
CA GLY A 79 -26.34 3.77 7.59
C GLY A 79 -27.14 2.57 7.09
N PRO A 80 -28.31 2.29 7.72
CA PRO A 80 -29.14 1.14 7.38
C PRO A 80 -29.76 1.27 5.98
N GLY A 81 -29.93 0.14 5.29
CA GLY A 81 -30.68 0.03 4.04
C GLY A 81 -30.15 -1.04 3.10
N ASP A 82 -30.52 -0.97 1.81
CA ASP A 82 -30.07 -1.91 0.77
C ASP A 82 -28.78 -1.42 0.09
N PHE A 83 -27.96 -2.36 -0.37
CA PHE A 83 -26.71 -2.04 -1.08
C PHE A 83 -26.97 -1.30 -2.40
N SER A 84 -26.18 -0.26 -2.65
CA SER A 84 -26.12 0.41 -3.95
C SER A 84 -24.71 0.36 -4.54
N PHE A 85 -24.60 0.29 -5.86
CA PHE A 85 -23.31 0.40 -6.55
C PHE A 85 -22.58 1.72 -6.27
N THR A 86 -23.30 2.78 -5.90
CA THR A 86 -22.71 4.05 -5.46
C THR A 86 -21.92 3.91 -4.16
N ASP A 87 -22.22 2.91 -3.35
CA ASP A 87 -21.56 2.65 -2.07
C ASP A 87 -20.14 2.14 -2.29
N LEU A 88 -19.83 1.56 -3.46
CA LEU A 88 -18.46 1.20 -3.85
C LEU A 88 -17.54 2.42 -3.98
N LYS A 89 -18.09 3.62 -4.12
CA LYS A 89 -17.28 4.85 -4.00
C LYS A 89 -16.57 4.89 -2.64
N LEU A 90 -17.25 4.50 -1.56
CA LEU A 90 -16.71 4.51 -0.21
C LEU A 90 -15.52 3.54 -0.06
N LEU A 91 -15.55 2.39 -0.75
CA LEU A 91 -14.41 1.47 -0.80
C LEU A 91 -13.13 2.17 -1.33
N ILE A 92 -13.28 3.08 -2.28
CA ILE A 92 -12.16 3.73 -2.96
C ILE A 92 -11.76 5.04 -2.27
N THR A 93 -12.73 5.83 -1.80
CA THR A 93 -12.48 7.16 -1.23
C THR A 93 -12.36 7.20 0.29
N GLY A 94 -12.78 6.13 0.97
CA GLY A 94 -12.60 5.90 2.40
C GLY A 94 -11.33 5.09 2.71
N ASP A 95 -11.37 4.31 3.79
CA ASP A 95 -10.21 3.58 4.31
C ASP A 95 -9.79 2.41 3.39
N GLY A 96 -10.70 1.90 2.57
CA GLY A 96 -10.36 0.88 1.56
C GLY A 96 -9.41 1.40 0.47
N GLY A 97 -9.35 2.72 0.26
CA GLY A 97 -8.45 3.33 -0.71
C GLY A 97 -6.97 3.15 -0.36
N SER A 98 -6.62 3.28 0.93
CA SER A 98 -5.24 3.07 1.39
C SER A 98 -4.84 1.59 1.30
N GLU A 99 -5.76 0.68 1.66
CA GLU A 99 -5.58 -0.77 1.52
C GLU A 99 -5.36 -1.18 0.06
N LEU A 100 -6.16 -0.65 -0.87
CA LEU A 100 -6.06 -0.93 -2.30
C LEU A 100 -4.74 -0.45 -2.90
N LEU A 101 -4.31 0.76 -2.54
CA LEU A 101 -3.07 1.33 -3.04
C LEU A 101 -1.85 0.67 -2.41
N ALA A 102 -1.90 0.33 -1.12
CA ALA A 102 -0.87 -0.49 -0.48
C ALA A 102 -0.76 -1.86 -1.15
N LEU A 103 -1.89 -2.51 -1.46
CA LEU A 103 -1.89 -3.79 -2.18
C LEU A 103 -1.24 -3.64 -3.56
N THR A 104 -1.58 -2.57 -4.29
CA THR A 104 -0.98 -2.27 -5.60
C THR A 104 0.54 -2.13 -5.50
N VAL A 105 1.03 -1.38 -4.51
CA VAL A 105 2.47 -1.18 -4.26
C VAL A 105 3.18 -2.51 -3.93
N VAL A 106 2.58 -3.31 -3.04
CA VAL A 106 3.12 -4.62 -2.61
C VAL A 106 3.15 -5.60 -3.78
N LEU A 107 2.09 -5.68 -4.58
CA LEU A 107 2.05 -6.52 -5.79
C LEU A 107 3.08 -6.05 -6.83
N PHE A 108 3.22 -4.74 -7.02
CA PHE A 108 4.25 -4.17 -7.89
C PHE A 108 5.65 -4.60 -7.42
N ALA A 109 5.94 -4.55 -6.11
CA ALA A 109 7.20 -5.02 -5.56
C ALA A 109 7.46 -6.51 -5.81
N LEU A 110 6.44 -7.36 -5.67
CA LEU A 110 6.56 -8.80 -5.90
C LEU A 110 6.79 -9.16 -7.35
N TYR A 111 6.05 -8.52 -8.26
CA TYR A 111 6.14 -8.78 -9.69
C TYR A 111 7.22 -7.95 -10.39
N SER A 112 7.99 -7.14 -9.64
CA SER A 112 9.05 -6.30 -10.18
C SER A 112 10.12 -7.07 -10.95
N GLU A 113 10.34 -8.36 -10.62
CA GLU A 113 11.23 -9.23 -11.39
C GLU A 113 10.76 -9.41 -12.85
N ARG A 114 9.47 -9.25 -13.14
CA ARG A 114 8.84 -9.46 -14.46
C ARG A 114 8.68 -8.18 -15.28
N LEU A 115 9.25 -7.06 -14.82
CA LEU A 115 9.14 -5.80 -15.54
C LEU A 115 9.76 -5.91 -16.95
N PRO A 116 9.09 -5.41 -18.00
CA PRO A 116 9.62 -5.44 -19.37
C PRO A 116 11.00 -4.78 -19.51
N SER A 117 11.29 -3.78 -18.66
CA SER A 117 12.59 -3.13 -18.59
C SER A 117 13.74 -4.05 -18.17
N LEU A 118 13.43 -5.13 -17.46
CA LEU A 118 14.39 -6.11 -16.95
C LEU A 118 14.36 -7.43 -17.71
N ALA A 119 13.52 -7.55 -18.74
CA ALA A 119 13.34 -8.81 -19.50
C ALA A 119 14.62 -9.33 -20.15
N LYS A 120 15.59 -8.44 -20.46
CA LYS A 120 16.90 -8.80 -21.04
C LYS A 120 17.98 -9.08 -19.98
N GLY A 121 17.68 -8.91 -18.70
CA GLY A 121 18.62 -9.11 -17.59
C GLY A 121 18.74 -10.57 -17.15
N ARG A 122 19.86 -10.92 -16.52
CA ARG A 122 20.07 -12.25 -15.90
C ARG A 122 19.06 -12.50 -14.77
N ASP A 123 18.68 -13.76 -14.54
CA ASP A 123 17.68 -14.10 -13.53
C ASP A 123 18.12 -13.78 -12.09
N ASP A 124 19.38 -14.05 -11.73
CA ASP A 124 19.93 -13.66 -10.41
C ASP A 124 19.81 -12.15 -10.16
N PHE A 125 20.00 -11.36 -11.21
CA PHE A 125 19.88 -9.92 -11.13
C PHE A 125 18.41 -9.49 -10.91
N ARG A 126 17.46 -10.09 -11.64
CA ARG A 126 16.02 -9.81 -11.50
C ARG A 126 15.51 -10.12 -10.09
N LEU A 127 16.04 -11.18 -9.47
CA LEU A 127 15.75 -11.54 -8.09
C LEU A 127 16.31 -10.52 -7.10
N ARG A 128 17.57 -10.08 -7.27
CA ARG A 128 18.15 -9.02 -6.43
C ARG A 128 17.41 -7.70 -6.55
N PHE A 129 17.01 -7.31 -7.75
CA PHE A 129 16.18 -6.13 -7.99
C PHE A 129 14.88 -6.20 -7.21
N ARG A 130 14.15 -7.32 -7.31
CA ARG A 130 12.92 -7.56 -6.55
C ARG A 130 13.15 -7.43 -5.05
N ASN A 131 14.19 -8.07 -4.52
CA ASN A 131 14.48 -8.04 -3.09
C ASN A 131 14.80 -6.61 -2.61
N ARG A 132 15.50 -5.79 -3.41
CA ARG A 132 15.74 -4.36 -3.09
C ARG A 132 14.46 -3.55 -3.11
N LEU A 133 13.56 -3.82 -4.06
CA LEU A 133 12.29 -3.12 -4.17
C LEU A 133 11.35 -3.51 -3.02
N MET A 134 11.31 -4.80 -2.64
CA MET A 134 10.61 -5.28 -1.45
C MET A 134 11.16 -4.63 -0.18
N MET A 135 12.48 -4.52 -0.03
CA MET A 135 13.11 -3.85 1.12
C MET A 135 12.66 -2.38 1.24
N PHE A 136 12.75 -1.62 0.14
CA PHE A 136 12.33 -0.22 0.12
C PHE A 136 10.84 -0.06 0.41
N THR A 137 10.01 -0.89 -0.22
CA THR A 137 8.56 -0.90 -0.02
C THR A 137 8.19 -1.23 1.41
N GLY A 138 8.81 -2.27 1.99
CA GLY A 138 8.61 -2.66 3.39
C GLY A 138 8.97 -1.55 4.35
N LEU A 139 10.10 -0.86 4.11
CA LEU A 139 10.53 0.27 4.92
C LEU A 139 9.53 1.43 4.85
N LEU A 140 9.12 1.85 3.64
CA LEU A 140 8.17 2.93 3.49
C LEU A 140 6.82 2.60 4.13
N LEU A 141 6.25 1.42 3.84
CA LEU A 141 4.96 1.02 4.40
C LEU A 141 4.99 0.86 5.92
N ILE A 142 6.11 0.40 6.52
CA ILE A 142 6.27 0.39 7.97
C ILE A 142 6.26 1.82 8.52
N THR A 143 7.07 2.71 7.94
CA THR A 143 7.17 4.09 8.42
C THR A 143 5.87 4.88 8.25
N SER A 144 5.07 4.57 7.23
CA SER A 144 3.79 5.20 6.97
C SER A 144 2.59 4.43 7.53
N SER A 145 2.82 3.33 8.26
CA SER A 145 1.75 2.41 8.69
C SER A 145 0.67 3.10 9.52
N ALA A 146 1.07 3.92 10.49
CA ALA A 146 0.13 4.66 11.34
C ALA A 146 -0.75 5.65 10.57
N VAL A 147 -0.26 6.16 9.43
CA VAL A 147 -1.01 7.10 8.59
C VAL A 147 -1.91 6.36 7.59
N LEU A 148 -1.42 5.26 7.00
CA LEU A 148 -2.18 4.50 6.00
C LEU A 148 -3.24 3.58 6.63
N PHE A 149 -2.98 3.11 7.86
CA PHE A 149 -3.81 2.15 8.57
C PHE A 149 -4.12 2.68 9.98
N PRO A 150 -4.93 3.74 10.09
CA PRO A 150 -5.28 4.31 11.39
C PRO A 150 -6.05 3.28 12.23
N GLU A 151 -5.76 3.21 13.53
CA GLU A 151 -6.37 2.23 14.44
C GLU A 151 -7.90 2.31 14.46
N SER A 152 -8.45 3.52 14.34
CA SER A 152 -9.90 3.76 14.29
C SER A 152 -10.61 3.03 13.15
N ALA A 153 -9.90 2.69 12.06
CA ALA A 153 -10.47 1.96 10.94
C ALA A 153 -10.64 0.45 11.23
N TYR A 154 -9.96 -0.07 12.25
CA TYR A 154 -9.89 -1.50 12.54
C TYR A 154 -10.51 -1.90 13.88
N TYR A 155 -10.54 -1.00 14.86
CA TYR A 155 -11.12 -1.25 16.17
C TYR A 155 -12.49 -0.58 16.31
N SER A 156 -13.45 -1.28 16.93
CA SER A 156 -14.77 -0.71 17.21
C SER A 156 -14.68 0.40 18.26
N PRO A 157 -15.22 1.60 18.00
CA PRO A 157 -15.36 2.61 19.03
C PRO A 157 -16.38 2.17 20.09
N SER A 158 -16.28 2.77 21.28
CA SER A 158 -17.18 2.51 22.41
C SER A 158 -18.64 2.81 22.12
N THR A 159 -18.91 3.72 21.18
CA THR A 159 -20.26 4.01 20.66
C THR A 159 -20.20 4.13 19.14
N LEU A 160 -21.03 3.36 18.44
CA LEU A 160 -21.22 3.49 16.99
C LEU A 160 -22.36 4.49 16.70
N PRO A 161 -22.24 5.29 15.64
CA PRO A 161 -23.30 6.21 15.25
C PRO A 161 -24.55 5.44 14.78
N THR A 162 -25.71 5.81 15.32
CA THR A 162 -27.01 5.20 14.95
C THR A 162 -27.59 5.79 13.66
N THR A 163 -27.07 6.92 13.22
CA THR A 163 -27.42 7.59 11.97
C THR A 163 -26.15 8.06 11.27
N PRO A 164 -26.09 8.08 9.91
CA PRO A 164 -24.94 8.61 9.18
C PRO A 164 -24.61 10.03 9.64
N ILE A 165 -23.34 10.26 9.98
CA ILE A 165 -22.85 11.57 10.47
C ILE A 165 -22.23 12.39 9.34
N GLY A 166 -21.80 11.74 8.25
CA GLY A 166 -21.12 12.41 7.13
C GLY A 166 -21.55 11.90 5.77
N ALA A 167 -21.23 12.68 4.73
CA ALA A 167 -21.35 12.26 3.35
C ALA A 167 -20.13 11.42 2.93
N ILE A 168 -20.33 10.51 1.96
CA ILE A 168 -19.25 9.69 1.38
C ILE A 168 -18.10 10.61 0.90
N PRO A 169 -16.84 10.34 1.30
CA PRO A 169 -15.70 11.17 0.94
C PRO A 169 -15.60 11.47 -0.56
N ALA A 170 -15.17 12.68 -0.90
CA ALA A 170 -15.01 13.12 -2.29
C ALA A 170 -13.84 12.38 -2.98
N TRP A 171 -13.88 12.25 -4.31
CA TRP A 171 -12.78 11.63 -5.07
C TRP A 171 -11.42 12.29 -4.87
N ALA A 172 -11.39 13.57 -4.48
CA ALA A 172 -10.14 14.27 -4.18
C ALA A 172 -9.36 13.65 -3.01
N THR A 173 -10.01 12.91 -2.10
CA THR A 173 -9.34 12.27 -0.94
C THR A 173 -8.35 11.19 -1.34
N ILE A 174 -8.53 10.56 -2.51
CA ILE A 174 -7.61 9.50 -2.97
C ILE A 174 -6.31 10.07 -3.57
N VAL A 175 -6.32 11.33 -4.00
CA VAL A 175 -5.21 11.93 -4.76
C VAL A 175 -3.86 11.88 -4.00
N PRO A 176 -3.80 12.25 -2.70
CA PRO A 176 -2.58 12.10 -1.90
C PRO A 176 -2.06 10.65 -1.85
N LEU A 177 -2.97 9.68 -1.73
CA LEU A 177 -2.62 8.27 -1.67
C LEU A 177 -2.09 7.76 -3.02
N VAL A 178 -2.64 8.24 -4.14
CA VAL A 178 -2.14 7.93 -5.48
C VAL A 178 -0.72 8.49 -5.66
N PHE A 179 -0.45 9.72 -5.21
CA PHE A 179 0.90 10.28 -5.24
C PHE A 179 1.86 9.48 -4.35
N PHE A 180 1.47 9.18 -3.12
CA PHE A 180 2.28 8.39 -2.19
C PHE A 180 2.63 7.01 -2.75
N SER A 181 1.64 6.27 -3.25
CA SER A 181 1.84 4.93 -3.83
C SER A 181 2.71 4.98 -5.08
N SER A 182 2.48 5.95 -5.97
CA SER A 182 3.27 6.13 -7.19
C SER A 182 4.73 6.49 -6.87
N LEU A 183 4.97 7.41 -5.93
CA LEU A 183 6.31 7.74 -5.46
C LEU A 183 6.99 6.55 -4.79
N THR A 184 6.25 5.73 -4.04
CA THR A 184 6.78 4.51 -3.42
C THR A 184 7.22 3.49 -4.48
N MET A 185 6.40 3.23 -5.50
CA MET A 185 6.72 2.29 -6.57
C MET A 185 7.96 2.74 -7.38
N PHE A 186 7.94 3.96 -7.92
CA PHE A 186 9.03 4.42 -8.79
C PHE A 186 10.26 4.89 -8.02
N GLY A 187 10.10 5.38 -6.79
CA GLY A 187 11.19 5.60 -5.85
C GLY A 187 11.89 4.28 -5.51
N GLY A 188 11.14 3.20 -5.35
CA GLY A 188 11.67 1.85 -5.17
C GLY A 188 12.44 1.34 -6.38
N GLU A 189 11.95 1.59 -7.61
CA GLU A 189 12.72 1.32 -8.84
C GLU A 189 14.07 2.06 -8.80
N LEU A 190 14.07 3.36 -8.50
CA LEU A 190 15.27 4.18 -8.46
C LEU A 190 16.26 3.71 -7.39
N PHE A 191 15.77 3.36 -6.20
CA PHE A 191 16.55 2.81 -5.10
C PHE A 191 17.17 1.45 -5.45
N ALA A 192 16.40 0.55 -6.08
CA ALA A 192 16.91 -0.74 -6.51
C ALA A 192 17.99 -0.59 -7.60
N VAL A 193 17.82 0.36 -8.53
CA VAL A 193 18.82 0.65 -9.56
C VAL A 193 20.09 1.27 -8.97
N SER A 194 19.98 2.22 -8.03
CA SER A 194 21.15 2.89 -7.44
C SER A 194 21.99 1.95 -6.57
N THR A 195 21.35 0.98 -5.90
CA THR A 195 22.06 -0.03 -5.10
C THR A 195 22.71 -1.12 -5.94
N LEU A 196 22.28 -1.29 -7.19
CA LEU A 196 22.80 -2.30 -8.13
C LEU A 196 23.64 -1.66 -9.27
N PHE A 197 24.23 -0.48 -9.02
CA PHE A 197 24.86 0.45 -9.97
C PHE A 197 25.85 -0.15 -11.00
N PHE A 198 26.38 -1.35 -10.77
CA PHE A 198 27.42 -1.99 -11.60
C PHE A 198 26.89 -2.89 -12.73
N ALA A 199 25.60 -2.80 -13.12
CA ALA A 199 24.96 -3.78 -14.03
C ALA A 199 24.92 -3.43 -15.54
N GLY A 200 25.54 -2.33 -16.01
CA GLY A 200 25.76 -2.02 -17.45
C GLY A 200 24.87 -0.92 -18.08
N ASP A 201 24.95 -0.72 -19.39
CA ASP A 201 24.32 0.43 -20.10
C ASP A 201 22.78 0.43 -20.08
N ASN A 202 22.16 -0.75 -20.11
CA ASN A 202 20.70 -0.89 -19.98
C ASN A 202 20.19 -0.28 -18.65
N PHE A 203 21.06 -0.23 -17.64
CA PHE A 203 20.76 0.29 -16.31
C PHE A 203 20.69 1.82 -16.26
N GLN A 204 21.55 2.51 -17.02
CA GLN A 204 21.49 3.96 -17.14
C GLN A 204 20.17 4.41 -17.77
N THR A 205 19.65 3.64 -18.72
CA THR A 205 18.34 3.93 -19.33
C THR A 205 17.18 3.70 -18.37
N LEU A 206 17.22 2.64 -17.57
CA LEU A 206 16.21 2.36 -16.53
C LEU A 206 16.26 3.42 -15.43
N ALA A 207 17.45 3.75 -14.92
CA ALA A 207 17.68 4.80 -13.94
C ALA A 207 17.11 6.14 -14.42
N ARG A 208 17.42 6.52 -15.66
CA ARG A 208 16.95 7.76 -16.26
C ARG A 208 15.43 7.79 -16.35
N ARG A 209 14.79 6.70 -16.80
CA ARG A 209 13.32 6.60 -16.87
C ARG A 209 12.68 6.68 -15.49
N ALA A 210 13.17 5.91 -14.52
CA ALA A 210 12.67 5.94 -13.14
C ALA A 210 12.80 7.35 -12.52
N ARG A 211 13.95 8.01 -12.73
CA ARG A 211 14.17 9.38 -12.28
C ARG A 211 13.17 10.36 -12.88
N TYR A 212 12.90 10.29 -14.19
CA TYR A 212 11.90 11.15 -14.81
C TYR A 212 10.49 10.89 -14.26
N LYS A 213 10.10 9.63 -14.06
CA LYS A 213 8.80 9.30 -13.44
C LYS A 213 8.68 9.94 -12.06
N VAL A 214 9.68 9.75 -11.20
CA VAL A 214 9.69 10.31 -9.84
C VAL A 214 9.63 11.84 -9.87
N LEU A 215 10.43 12.50 -10.72
CA LEU A 215 10.42 13.96 -10.83
C LEU A 215 9.07 14.50 -11.31
N ILE A 216 8.46 13.88 -12.33
CA ILE A 216 7.15 14.28 -12.83
C ILE A 216 6.10 14.14 -11.73
N ILE A 217 6.06 13.00 -11.04
CA ILE A 217 5.07 12.73 -10.00
C ILE A 217 5.28 13.66 -8.80
N ALA A 218 6.53 13.89 -8.37
CA ALA A 218 6.84 14.81 -7.28
C ALA A 218 6.44 16.25 -7.64
N PHE A 219 6.74 16.69 -8.86
CA PHE A 219 6.35 18.02 -9.33
C PHE A 219 4.81 18.17 -9.39
N SER A 220 4.11 17.17 -9.92
CA SER A 220 2.64 17.14 -9.92
C SER A 220 2.05 17.14 -8.50
N ALA A 221 2.66 16.40 -7.57
CA ALA A 221 2.23 16.37 -6.18
C ALA A 221 2.42 17.73 -5.50
N ILE A 222 3.55 18.42 -5.74
CA ILE A 222 3.80 19.76 -5.24
C ILE A 222 2.78 20.75 -5.80
N ILE A 223 2.53 20.73 -7.11
CA ILE A 223 1.51 21.59 -7.73
C ILE A 223 0.14 21.36 -7.09
N TRP A 224 -0.27 20.10 -6.98
CA TRP A 224 -1.56 19.74 -6.39
C TRP A 224 -1.66 20.20 -4.93
N LEU A 225 -0.60 19.99 -4.14
CA LEU A 225 -0.55 20.40 -2.74
C LEU A 225 -0.60 21.93 -2.60
N SER A 226 0.09 22.67 -3.46
CA SER A 226 0.04 24.14 -3.50
C SER A 226 -1.36 24.67 -3.82
N PHE A 227 -2.06 24.07 -4.80
CA PHE A 227 -3.44 24.46 -5.11
C PHE A 227 -4.41 24.12 -3.98
N THR A 228 -4.28 22.95 -3.37
CA THR A 228 -5.12 22.52 -2.25
C THR A 228 -4.93 23.43 -1.03
N LEU A 229 -3.68 23.76 -0.68
CA LEU A 229 -3.38 24.67 0.43
C LEU A 229 -3.89 26.08 0.18
N HIS A 230 -3.67 26.64 -1.02
CA HIS A 230 -4.14 27.98 -1.38
C HIS A 230 -5.67 28.09 -1.28
N ASN A 231 -6.40 27.04 -1.70
CA ASN A 231 -7.84 27.00 -1.58
C ASN A 231 -8.32 26.93 -0.12
N HIS A 232 -7.54 26.35 0.79
CA HIS A 232 -7.84 26.31 2.22
C HIS A 232 -7.51 27.62 2.95
N GLU A 233 -6.52 28.41 2.52
CA GLU A 233 -6.22 29.72 3.12
C GLU A 233 -7.35 30.76 2.90
N ASN A 234 -8.11 30.62 1.82
CA ASN A 234 -9.27 31.48 1.51
C ASN A 234 -10.48 31.28 2.45
N TRP A 235 -10.48 30.28 3.34
CA TRP A 235 -11.52 30.13 4.38
C TRP A 235 -11.44 31.20 5.47
N SER A 236 -10.25 31.77 5.73
CA SER A 236 -10.08 32.86 6.71
C SER A 236 -10.77 34.18 6.28
N GLN A 237 -11.21 34.27 5.01
CA GLN A 237 -11.95 35.41 4.46
C GLN A 237 -13.46 35.14 4.36
N GLN A 238 -13.95 34.01 4.86
CA GLN A 238 -15.38 33.64 4.88
C GLN A 238 -15.97 33.48 6.29
N ILE A 239 -15.30 34.02 7.32
CA ILE A 239 -15.88 34.26 8.66
C ILE A 239 -16.18 35.75 8.80
#